data_AF-A0A535PLP0-F1
#
_entry.id   AF-A0A535PLP0-F1
#
_cell.length_a   1.000
_cell.length_b   1.000
_cell.length_c   1.000
_cell.angle_alpha   90.00
_cell.angle_beta   90.00
_cell.angle_gamma   90.00
#
_symmetry.space_group_name_H-M   'P 1'
#
loop_
_entity.id
_entity.type
_entity.pdbx_description
1 polymer ?
#
loop_
_entity_poly.entity_id
_entity_poly.type
_entity_poly.pdbx_seq_one_letter_code
_entity_poly.pdbx_strand_id
1 'polypeptide(L)'
;MAGGEGKRLTRQLNELDRVLDFLERMNFHQRTEVPISVSDLLLGCGLAGTIGERPMTLMPRVLNLQQDLRRQLASASRMDRKRVIAGES
;
A
#
# COMPACT_ATOMS: atom_id res chain seq x y z
N MET A 1 5.44 10.33 -20.66
CA MET A 1 6.29 9.87 -19.54
C MET A 1 5.44 9.36 -18.36
N ALA A 2 4.65 8.29 -18.54
CA ALA A 2 3.73 7.76 -17.52
C ALA A 2 4.33 6.68 -16.60
N GLY A 3 5.64 6.39 -16.71
CA GLY A 3 6.27 5.24 -16.05
C GLY A 3 6.70 5.41 -14.59
N GLY A 4 6.72 6.64 -14.05
CA GLY A 4 7.22 6.92 -12.70
C GLY A 4 6.20 6.61 -11.59
N GLU A 5 4.95 7.01 -11.80
CA GLU A 5 3.88 6.84 -10.81
C GLU A 5 3.46 5.38 -10.66
N GLY A 6 3.33 4.64 -11.76
CA GLY A 6 3.04 3.21 -11.72
C GLY A 6 4.09 2.42 -10.95
N LYS A 7 5.38 2.71 -11.20
CA LYS A 7 6.49 2.07 -10.46
C LYS A 7 6.47 2.41 -8.97
N ARG A 8 6.15 3.66 -8.61
CA ARG A 8 6.00 4.09 -7.21
C ARG A 8 4.86 3.35 -6.52
N LEU A 9 3.69 3.27 -7.16
CA LEU A 9 2.52 2.58 -6.62
C LEU A 9 2.78 1.08 -6.45
N THR A 10 3.42 0.42 -7.43
CA THR A 10 3.81 -0.99 -7.31
C THR A 10 4.80 -1.21 -6.16
N ARG A 11 5.76 -0.31 -5.98
CA ARG A 11 6.69 -0.38 -4.84
C ARG A 11 5.96 -0.25 -3.50
N GLN A 12 5.07 0.73 -3.37
CA GLN A 12 4.27 0.91 -2.16
C GLN A 12 3.41 -0.32 -1.86
N LEU A 13 2.80 -0.94 -2.88
CA LEU A 13 2.03 -2.18 -2.71
C LEU A 13 2.89 -3.33 -2.16
N ASN A 14 4.09 -3.53 -2.72
CA ASN A 14 5.02 -4.56 -2.24
C ASN A 14 5.49 -4.29 -0.80
N GLU A 15 5.71 -3.02 -0.44
CA GLU A 15 6.05 -2.61 0.92
C GLU A 15 4.90 -2.91 1.89
N LEU A 16 3.66 -2.61 1.50
CA LEU A 16 2.48 -2.93 2.31
C LEU A 16 2.22 -4.43 2.44
N ASP A 17 2.47 -5.25 1.42
CA ASP A 17 2.35 -6.72 1.51
C ASP A 17 3.32 -7.26 2.58
N ARG A 18 4.57 -6.79 2.60
CA ARG A 18 5.55 -7.17 3.63
C ARG A 18 5.14 -6.72 5.02
N VAL A 19 4.56 -5.53 5.15
CA VAL A 19 4.05 -5.04 6.44
C VAL A 19 2.89 -5.90 6.91
N LEU A 20 1.97 -6.28 6.02
CA LEU A 20 0.85 -7.16 6.35
C LEU A 20 1.34 -8.50 6.88
N ASP A 21 2.24 -9.18 6.16
CA ASP A 21 2.85 -10.45 6.58
C ASP A 21 3.51 -10.32 7.97
N PHE A 22 4.18 -9.20 8.22
CA PHE A 22 4.83 -8.93 9.50
C PHE A 22 3.81 -8.73 10.63
N LEU A 23 2.76 -7.94 10.39
CA LEU A 23 1.68 -7.72 11.36
C LEU A 23 0.92 -9.00 11.66
N GLU A 24 0.68 -9.86 10.67
CA GLU A 24 0.06 -11.17 10.85
C GLU A 24 0.91 -12.09 11.73
N ARG A 25 2.22 -12.17 11.45
CA ARG A 25 3.16 -12.93 12.30
C ARG A 25 3.20 -12.40 13.72
N MET A 26 3.23 -11.08 13.89
CA MET A 26 3.17 -10.46 15.21
C MET A 26 1.88 -10.83 15.96
N ASN A 27 0.75 -10.72 15.29
CA ASN A 27 -0.55 -11.07 15.84
C ASN A 27 -0.62 -12.54 16.24
N PHE A 28 -0.10 -13.44 15.39
CA PHE A 28 0.00 -14.87 15.67
C PHE A 28 0.84 -15.16 16.93
N HIS A 29 1.94 -14.43 17.12
CA HIS A 29 2.79 -14.52 18.30
C HIS A 29 2.31 -13.65 19.48
N GLN A 30 1.10 -13.09 19.42
CA GLN A 30 0.50 -12.24 20.47
C GLN A 30 1.36 -11.01 20.85
N ARG A 31 2.20 -10.53 19.91
CA ARG A 31 2.95 -9.29 20.12
C ARG A 31 2.03 -8.10 19.94
N THR A 32 2.00 -7.21 20.92
CA THR A 32 1.06 -6.09 20.97
C THR A 32 1.66 -4.78 20.48
N GLU A 33 2.98 -4.67 20.43
CA GLU A 33 3.69 -3.43 20.13
C GLU A 33 4.33 -3.48 18.74
N VAL A 34 3.80 -2.67 17.83
CA VAL A 34 4.32 -2.54 16.46
C VAL A 34 5.60 -1.70 16.49
N PRO A 35 6.71 -2.16 15.87
CA PRO A 35 7.95 -1.40 15.82
C PRO A 35 7.77 -0.05 15.11
N ILE A 36 8.46 0.98 15.61
CA ILE A 36 8.45 2.33 15.04
C ILE A 36 8.81 2.32 13.55
N SER A 37 9.76 1.49 13.14
CA SER A 37 10.15 1.35 11.73
C SER A 37 9.00 0.91 10.81
N VAL A 38 8.07 0.11 11.32
CA VAL A 38 6.86 -0.30 10.59
C VAL A 38 5.86 0.86 10.56
N SER A 39 5.69 1.57 11.67
CA SER A 39 4.85 2.78 11.74
C SER A 39 5.33 3.87 10.77
N ASP A 40 6.64 4.09 10.65
CA ASP A 40 7.26 5.03 9.70
C ASP A 40 7.02 4.62 8.25
N LEU A 41 7.13 3.32 7.95
CA LEU A 41 6.85 2.79 6.62
C LEU A 41 5.39 3.03 6.22
N LEU A 42 4.46 2.74 7.14
CA LEU A 42 3.04 2.99 6.94
C LEU A 42 2.73 4.48 6.77
N LEU A 43 3.39 5.36 7.52
CA LEU A 43 3.28 6.80 7.36
C LEU A 43 3.77 7.24 5.96
N GLY A 44 4.89 6.69 5.48
CA GLY A 44 5.41 6.93 4.13
C GLY A 44 4.47 6.43 3.01
N CYS A 45 3.63 5.44 3.30
CA CYS A 45 2.56 4.98 2.42
C CYS A 45 1.27 5.82 2.52
N GLY A 46 1.20 6.80 3.43
CA GLY A 46 0.05 7.68 3.62
C GLY A 46 -0.91 7.24 4.74
N LEU A 47 -0.53 6.24 5.55
CA LEU A 47 -1.31 5.80 6.71
C LEU A 47 -0.79 6.45 7.99
N ALA A 48 -1.44 7.54 8.41
CA ALA A 48 -1.11 8.26 9.64
C ALA A 48 -1.69 7.60 10.90
N GLY A 49 -1.19 7.96 12.09
CA GLY A 49 -1.72 7.45 13.36
C GLY A 49 -1.49 5.95 13.53
N THR A 50 -0.25 5.50 13.30
CA THR A 50 0.17 4.10 13.38
C THR A 50 1.09 3.82 14.55
N ILE A 51 1.56 4.86 15.24
CA ILE A 51 2.44 4.75 16.41
C ILE A 51 1.62 4.29 17.62
N GLY A 52 2.08 3.26 18.30
CA GLY A 52 1.40 2.70 19.49
C GLY A 52 0.17 1.86 19.17
N GLU A 53 -0.16 1.67 17.90
CA GLU A 53 -1.28 0.84 17.48
C GLU A 53 -0.93 -0.65 17.50
N ARG A 54 -1.95 -1.47 17.78
CA ARG A 54 -1.80 -2.93 17.80
C ARG A 54 -1.86 -3.49 16.37
N PRO A 55 -1.22 -4.66 16.11
CA PRO A 55 -1.29 -5.30 14.80
C PRO A 55 -2.74 -5.51 14.31
N MET A 56 -3.64 -5.98 15.18
CA MET A 56 -5.05 -6.19 14.83
C MET A 56 -5.77 -4.92 14.38
N THR A 57 -5.40 -3.76 14.91
CA THR A 57 -5.97 -2.47 14.49
C THR A 57 -5.39 -2.01 13.16
N LEU A 58 -4.10 -2.28 12.91
CA LEU A 58 -3.40 -1.84 11.71
C LEU A 58 -3.72 -2.70 10.48
N MET A 59 -3.84 -4.03 10.62
CA MET A 59 -4.11 -4.95 9.51
C MET A 59 -5.27 -4.51 8.60
N PRO A 60 -6.50 -4.23 9.09
CA PRO A 60 -7.60 -3.81 8.23
C PRO A 60 -7.34 -2.46 7.54
N ARG A 61 -6.59 -1.57 8.18
CA ARG A 61 -6.23 -0.25 7.62
C ARG A 61 -5.21 -0.39 6.48
N VAL A 62 -4.23 -1.29 6.66
CA VAL A 62 -3.24 -1.65 5.63
C VAL A 62 -3.94 -2.27 4.41
N LEU A 63 -4.86 -3.21 4.64
CA LEU A 63 -5.64 -3.84 3.56
C LEU A 63 -6.46 -2.82 2.77
N ASN A 64 -7.12 -1.88 3.43
CA ASN A 64 -7.86 -0.80 2.76
C ASN A 64 -6.95 0.06 1.89
N LEU A 65 -5.78 0.47 2.42
CA LEU A 65 -4.81 1.24 1.66
C LEU A 65 -4.30 0.47 0.43
N GLN A 66 -4.05 -0.84 0.56
CA GLN A 66 -3.67 -1.68 -0.59
C GLN A 66 -4.76 -1.72 -1.65
N GLN A 67 -6.03 -1.85 -1.26
CA GLN A 67 -7.14 -1.81 -2.21
C GLN A 67 -7.20 -0.46 -2.94
N ASP A 68 -7.00 0.65 -2.23
CA ASP A 68 -6.99 1.98 -2.84
C ASP A 68 -5.84 2.17 -3.83
N LEU A 69 -4.63 1.75 -3.46
CA LEU A 69 -3.47 1.81 -4.36
C LEU A 69 -3.65 0.91 -5.59
N ARG A 70 -4.23 -0.30 -5.44
CA ARG A 70 -4.58 -1.17 -6.57
C ARG A 70 -5.62 -0.52 -7.49
N ARG A 71 -6.63 0.14 -6.93
CA ARG A 71 -7.62 0.91 -7.70
C ARG A 71 -6.98 2.06 -8.48
N GLN A 72 -6.07 2.80 -7.85
CA GLN A 72 -5.33 3.88 -8.51
C GLN A 72 -4.47 3.36 -9.66
N LEU A 73 -3.74 2.26 -9.45
CA LEU A 73 -2.92 1.64 -10.47
C LEU A 73 -3.76 1.15 -11.66
N ALA A 74 -4.90 0.51 -11.39
CA ALA A 74 -5.83 0.05 -12.42
C ALA A 74 -6.43 1.21 -13.22
N SER A 75 -6.80 2.31 -12.57
CA SER A 75 -7.31 3.52 -13.23
C SER A 75 -6.25 4.18 -14.11
N ALA A 76 -5.02 4.33 -13.61
CA ALA A 76 -3.90 4.88 -14.36
C ALA A 76 -3.60 4.02 -15.61
N SER A 77 -3.63 2.69 -15.46
CA SER A 77 -3.40 1.74 -16.55
C SER A 77 -4.50 1.79 -17.63
N ARG A 78 -5.76 2.03 -17.24
CA ARG A 78 -6.88 2.18 -18.18
C ARG A 78 -6.83 3.49 -18.96
N MET A 79 -6.41 4.58 -18.31
CA MET A 79 -6.28 5.89 -18.96
C MET A 79 -5.19 5.91 -20.02
N ASP A 80 -4.06 5.22 -19.76
CA ASP A 80 -2.98 5.06 -20.72
C ASP A 80 -3.45 4.32 -21.98
N ARG A 81 -4.13 3.17 -21.81
CA ARG A 81 -4.74 2.43 -22.94
C ARG A 81 -5.75 3.27 -23.73
N LYS A 82 -6.64 4.01 -23.07
CA LYS A 82 -7.65 4.82 -23.77
C LYS A 82 -7.03 5.94 -24.61
N ARG A 83 -5.89 6.50 -24.21
CA ARG A 83 -5.14 7.50 -24.99
C ARG A 83 -4.46 6.90 -26.22
N VAL A 84 -3.95 5.66 -26.12
CA VAL A 84 -3.36 4.96 -27.27
C VAL A 84 -4.44 4.70 -28.34
N ILE A 85 -5.60 4.18 -27.94
CA ILE A 85 -6.68 3.83 -28.89
C ILE A 85 -7.31 5.07 -29.54
N ALA A 86 -7.31 6.22 -28.86
CA ALA A 86 -7.84 7.48 -29.40
C ALA A 86 -6.83 8.26 -30.28
N GLY A 87 -5.63 7.71 -30.49
CA GLY A 87 -4.51 8.40 -31.15
C GLY A 87 -3.93 7.68 -32.38
N GLU A 88 -4.66 6.75 -32.99
CA GLU A 88 -4.32 6.19 -34.30
C GLU A 88 -5.15 6.91 -35.38
N SER A 89 -4.51 7.88 -36.04
CA SER A 89 -4.87 8.39 -37.38
C SER A 89 -3.98 7.74 -38.42
#